data_AF-A0A2K3M033-F1
#
_entry.id   AF-A0A2K3M033-F1
#
_cell.length_a   1.000
_cell.length_b   1.000
_cell.length_c   1.000
_cell.angle_alpha   90.00
_cell.angle_beta   90.00
_cell.angle_gamma   90.00
#
_symmetry.space_group_name_H-M   'P 1'
#
loop_
_entity.id
_entity.type
_entity.pdbx_description
1 polymer ?
#
loop_
_entity_poly.entity_id
_entity_poly.type
_entity_poly.pdbx_seq_one_letter_code
_entity_poly.pdbx_strand_id
1 'polypeptide(L)'
;MMNNTNKECVEKITAIIYGIWYARNMLIFQEKHLPPQEISSMAFKQLQEYQLHGFEQKIRDPHVKSSACRNDTSWSPPLRDILKINVDAHLSSDGHWSTGLVLR
;
A
#
# COMPACT_ATOMS: atom_id res chain seq x y z
N MET A 1 9.46 -7.09 -21.86
CA MET A 1 9.94 -8.47 -21.62
C MET A 1 9.16 -9.10 -20.46
N MET A 2 7.83 -9.14 -20.53
CA MET A 2 6.94 -9.69 -19.48
C MET A 2 5.61 -10.20 -20.06
N ASN A 3 5.61 -10.71 -21.30
CA ASN A 3 4.34 -10.97 -21.98
C ASN A 3 3.72 -12.35 -21.65
N ASN A 4 4.38 -13.18 -20.83
CA ASN A 4 3.91 -14.52 -20.45
C ASN A 4 4.16 -14.86 -18.95
N THR A 5 4.32 -13.86 -18.08
CA THR A 5 4.54 -14.15 -16.65
C THR A 5 3.20 -14.52 -16.02
N ASN A 6 3.09 -15.74 -15.49
CA ASN A 6 1.91 -16.20 -14.74
C ASN A 6 1.58 -15.16 -13.64
N LYS A 7 0.35 -14.63 -13.66
CA LYS A 7 -0.14 -13.63 -12.69
C LYS A 7 0.13 -14.05 -11.24
N GLU A 8 -0.08 -15.32 -10.93
CA GLU A 8 0.18 -15.90 -9.62
C GLU A 8 1.67 -15.81 -9.22
N CYS A 9 2.56 -16.00 -10.19
CA CYS A 9 4.00 -15.88 -9.98
C CYS A 9 4.39 -14.43 -9.66
N VAL A 10 3.82 -13.47 -10.40
CA VAL A 10 4.04 -12.03 -10.15
C VAL A 10 3.53 -11.62 -8.77
N GLU A 11 2.34 -12.08 -8.37
CA GLU A 11 1.77 -11.82 -7.05
C GLU A 11 2.66 -12.35 -5.92
N LYS A 12 3.14 -13.59 -6.03
CA LYS A 12 4.04 -14.20 -5.03
C LYS A 12 5.36 -13.44 -4.94
N ILE A 13 5.99 -13.13 -6.08
CA ILE A 13 7.24 -12.35 -6.13
C ILE A 13 7.03 -10.99 -5.49
N THR A 14 5.92 -10.31 -5.80
CA THR A 14 5.60 -8.99 -5.26
C THR A 14 5.43 -9.02 -3.74
N ALA A 15 4.67 -9.98 -3.22
CA ALA A 15 4.46 -10.16 -1.78
C ALA A 15 5.79 -10.42 -1.04
N ILE A 16 6.67 -11.25 -1.61
CA ILE A 16 7.98 -11.55 -1.01
C ILE A 16 8.89 -10.32 -1.03
N ILE A 17 8.96 -9.58 -2.13
CA ILE A 17 9.76 -8.34 -2.23
C ILE A 17 9.30 -7.32 -1.19
N TYR A 18 7.97 -7.17 -1.03
CA TYR A 18 7.41 -6.30 0.00
C TYR A 18 7.79 -6.76 1.42
N GLY A 19 7.72 -8.06 1.70
CA GLY A 19 8.16 -8.63 2.97
C GLY A 19 9.64 -8.36 3.28
N ILE A 20 10.53 -8.46 2.28
CA ILE A 20 11.95 -8.13 2.43
C ILE A 20 12.15 -6.65 2.75
N TRP A 21 11.43 -5.77 2.03
CA TRP A 21 11.46 -4.33 2.31
C TRP A 21 10.99 -4.01 3.73
N TYR A 22 9.90 -4.64 4.17
CA TYR A 22 9.37 -4.49 5.53
C TYR A 22 10.38 -4.93 6.58
N ALA A 23 11.00 -6.10 6.41
CA ALA A 23 12.01 -6.61 7.35
C ALA A 23 13.24 -5.70 7.43
N ARG A 24 13.69 -5.15 6.31
CA ARG A 24 14.75 -4.13 6.29
C ARG A 24 14.35 -2.91 7.14
N ASN A 25 13.13 -2.42 6.99
CA ASN A 25 12.67 -1.26 7.76
C ASN A 25 12.55 -1.57 9.26
N MET A 26 12.10 -2.77 9.62
CA MET A 26 12.07 -3.21 11.02
C MET A 26 13.46 -3.26 11.64
N LEU A 27 14.46 -3.71 10.89
CA LEU A 27 15.84 -3.68 11.34
C LEU A 27 16.36 -2.24 11.50
N ILE A 28 16.17 -1.38 10.49
CA ILE A 28 16.75 -0.03 10.49
C ILE A 28 16.08 0.89 11.51
N PHE A 29 14.76 0.85 11.63
CA PHE A 29 14.01 1.81 12.43
C PHE A 29 13.61 1.30 13.81
N GLN A 30 13.63 -0.01 14.03
CA GLN A 30 13.23 -0.62 15.31
C GLN A 30 14.26 -1.60 15.87
N GLU A 31 15.41 -1.80 15.21
CA GLU A 31 16.42 -2.80 15.59
C GLU A 31 15.86 -4.23 15.73
N LYS A 32 14.73 -4.51 15.07
CA LYS A 32 14.07 -5.81 15.12
C LYS A 32 14.48 -6.66 13.94
N HIS A 33 15.09 -7.80 14.24
CA HIS A 33 15.42 -8.81 13.24
C HIS A 33 14.24 -9.75 13.02
N LEU A 34 13.76 -9.85 11.78
CA LEU A 34 12.70 -10.79 11.40
C LEU A 34 13.31 -12.00 10.68
N PRO A 35 13.06 -13.23 11.14
CA PRO A 35 13.47 -14.44 10.45
C PRO A 35 12.86 -14.56 9.04
N PRO A 36 13.59 -15.07 8.04
CA PRO A 36 13.06 -15.28 6.69
C PRO A 36 11.77 -16.11 6.62
N GLN A 37 11.61 -17.06 7.54
CA GLN A 37 10.41 -17.90 7.66
C GLN A 37 9.19 -17.08 8.07
N GLU A 38 9.35 -16.14 9.00
CA GLU A 38 8.28 -15.22 9.41
C GLU A 38 7.90 -14.28 8.26
N ILE A 39 8.89 -13.73 7.56
CA ILE A 39 8.66 -12.87 6.39
C ILE A 39 7.89 -13.62 5.30
N SER A 40 8.27 -14.88 5.03
CA SER A 40 7.60 -15.73 4.04
C SER A 40 6.15 -15.99 4.46
N SER A 41 5.92 -16.38 5.71
CA SER A 41 4.58 -16.63 6.25
C SER A 41 3.70 -15.38 6.18
N MET A 42 4.23 -14.22 6.55
CA MET A 42 3.56 -12.93 6.44
C MET A 42 3.21 -12.58 5.01
N ALA A 43 4.15 -12.72 4.07
CA ALA A 43 3.93 -12.44 2.65
C ALA A 43 2.82 -13.31 2.06
N PHE A 44 2.81 -14.61 2.39
CA PHE A 44 1.74 -15.52 1.95
C PHE A 44 0.38 -15.16 2.56
N LYS A 45 0.35 -14.85 3.86
CA LYS A 45 -0.88 -14.45 4.54
C LYS A 45 -1.46 -13.16 3.95
N GLN A 46 -0.63 -12.14 3.76
CA GLN A 46 -1.04 -10.87 3.13
C GLN A 46 -1.54 -11.07 1.70
N LEU A 47 -0.88 -11.94 0.92
CA LEU A 47 -1.34 -12.27 -0.42
C LEU A 47 -2.70 -12.97 -0.39
N GLN A 48 -2.91 -13.91 0.53
CA GLN A 48 -4.19 -14.60 0.69
C GLN A 48 -5.30 -13.64 1.11
N GLU A 49 -5.03 -12.75 2.06
CA GLU A 49 -5.98 -11.71 2.49
C GLU A 49 -6.34 -10.76 1.33
N TYR A 50 -5.34 -10.34 0.55
CA TYR A 50 -5.56 -9.53 -0.65
C TYR A 50 -6.39 -10.26 -1.70
N GLN A 51 -6.13 -11.55 -1.94
CA GLN A 51 -6.92 -12.35 -2.88
C GLN A 51 -8.36 -12.57 -2.40
N LEU A 52 -8.56 -12.74 -1.08
CA LEU A 52 -9.87 -12.96 -0.48
C LEU A 52 -10.73 -11.69 -0.46
N HIS A 53 -10.11 -10.52 -0.19
CA HIS A 53 -10.84 -9.26 0.04
C HIS A 53 -10.65 -8.21 -1.06
N GLY A 54 -9.64 -8.34 -1.90
CA GLY A 54 -9.32 -7.37 -2.97
C GLY A 54 -10.33 -7.34 -4.12
N PHE A 55 -11.20 -8.35 -4.23
CA PHE A 55 -12.25 -8.41 -5.26
C PHE A 55 -13.63 -7.92 -4.79
N GLU A 56 -13.86 -7.84 -3.47
CA GLU A 56 -15.17 -7.46 -2.91
C GLU A 56 -15.46 -5.95 -3.05
N GLN A 57 -14.43 -5.13 -3.28
CA GLN A 57 -14.61 -3.74 -3.65
C GLN A 57 -14.36 -3.56 -5.15
N LYS A 58 -15.35 -3.94 -5.97
CA LYS A 58 -15.68 -3.07 -7.10
C LYS A 58 -16.07 -1.74 -6.48
N ILE A 59 -15.08 -0.90 -6.18
CA ILE A 59 -15.27 0.54 -6.01
C ILE A 59 -16.09 0.90 -7.23
N ARG A 60 -17.38 1.19 -7.02
CA ARG A 60 -18.21 1.72 -8.09
C ARG A 60 -17.44 2.93 -8.56
N ASP A 61 -16.88 2.85 -9.77
CA ASP A 61 -16.31 4.02 -10.43
C ASP A 61 -17.36 5.12 -10.27
N PRO A 62 -17.11 6.16 -9.44
CA PRO A 62 -17.89 7.36 -9.63
C PRO A 62 -17.57 7.71 -11.07
N HIS A 63 -18.60 7.85 -11.89
CA HIS A 63 -18.50 8.15 -13.31
C HIS A 63 -17.79 9.50 -13.49
N VAL A 64 -16.48 9.55 -13.25
CA VAL A 64 -15.61 10.69 -13.51
C VAL A 64 -15.35 10.58 -14.98
N LYS A 65 -15.98 11.49 -15.71
CA LYS A 65 -15.83 11.62 -17.16
C LYS A 65 -14.34 11.53 -17.51
N SER A 66 -14.00 10.45 -18.20
CA SER A 66 -12.70 10.22 -18.80
C SER A 66 -12.45 11.32 -19.83
N SER A 67 -11.69 12.34 -19.44
CA SER A 67 -10.99 13.21 -20.39
C SER A 67 -9.78 13.87 -19.73
N ALA A 68 -8.86 13.06 -19.23
CA ALA A 68 -7.42 13.27 -19.35
C ALA A 68 -6.71 12.12 -18.67
N CYS A 69 -6.04 11.29 -19.45
CA CYS A 69 -4.98 10.43 -18.96
C CYS A 69 -3.86 11.37 -18.46
N ARG A 70 -3.91 11.79 -17.20
CA ARG A 70 -2.84 12.57 -16.60
C ARG A 70 -1.79 11.57 -16.13
N ASN A 71 -0.72 11.45 -16.91
CA ASN A 71 0.55 10.96 -16.43
C ASN A 71 1.09 11.99 -15.40
N ASP A 72 0.49 12.05 -14.21
CA ASP A 72 0.96 12.91 -13.13
C ASP A 72 2.24 12.29 -12.55
N THR A 73 3.35 12.50 -13.25
CA THR A 73 4.72 12.25 -12.75
C THR A 73 5.12 13.21 -11.62
N SER A 74 4.26 14.18 -11.31
CA SER A 74 4.45 15.17 -10.27
C SER A 74 3.11 15.54 -9.63
N TRP A 75 3.14 15.84 -8.34
CA TRP A 75 1.98 16.35 -7.61
C TRP A 75 1.54 17.72 -8.16
N SER A 76 0.22 17.88 -8.41
CA SER A 76 -0.39 19.19 -8.69
C SER A 76 -1.33 19.59 -7.54
N PRO A 77 -1.43 20.90 -7.22
CA PRO A 77 -2.31 21.37 -6.16
C PRO A 77 -3.80 21.18 -6.51
N PRO A 78 -4.69 21.10 -5.49
CA PRO A 78 -6.14 21.09 -5.72
C PRO A 78 -6.59 22.30 -6.54
N LEU A 79 -7.65 22.13 -7.33
CA LEU A 79 -8.31 23.25 -8.00
C LEU A 79 -8.92 24.22 -6.97
N ARG A 80 -9.17 25.47 -7.37
CA ARG A 80 -9.88 26.44 -6.52
C ARG A 80 -11.25 25.86 -6.15
N ASP A 81 -11.69 26.13 -4.92
CA ASP A 81 -12.93 25.62 -4.32
C ASP A 81 -12.97 24.11 -4.03
N ILE A 82 -11.83 23.41 -4.09
CA ILE A 82 -11.69 22.01 -3.64
C ILE A 82 -10.95 21.96 -2.31
N LEU A 83 -11.58 21.33 -1.32
CA LEU A 83 -11.00 21.06 -0.01
C LEU A 83 -10.13 19.79 -0.06
N LYS A 84 -8.84 19.89 0.31
CA LYS A 84 -7.94 18.74 0.44
C LYS A 84 -7.69 18.44 1.92
N ILE A 85 -8.06 17.23 2.32
CA ILE A 85 -7.74 16.67 3.63
C ILE A 85 -6.61 15.65 3.46
N ASN A 86 -5.51 15.82 4.18
CA ASN A 86 -4.51 14.75 4.38
C ASN A 86 -4.66 14.24 5.80
N VAL A 87 -4.79 12.93 5.98
CA VAL A 87 -4.91 12.28 7.30
C VAL A 87 -3.79 11.27 7.43
N ASP A 88 -3.14 11.25 8.59
CA ASP A 88 -2.16 10.23 8.96
C ASP A 88 -2.48 9.70 10.37
N ALA A 89 -2.08 8.47 10.64
CA ALA A 89 -2.27 7.82 11.93
C ALA A 89 -1.00 7.07 12.34
N HIS A 90 -0.58 7.26 13.58
CA HIS A 90 0.58 6.60 14.15
C HIS A 90 0.18 5.81 15.40
N LEU A 91 0.48 4.51 15.37
CA LEU A 91 0.41 3.62 16.52
C LEU A 91 1.76 3.60 17.23
N SER A 92 1.78 4.13 18.45
CA SER A 92 2.93 4.10 19.33
C SER A 92 3.16 2.69 19.90
N SER A 93 4.41 2.39 20.26
CA SER A 93 4.81 1.09 20.82
C SER A 93 4.18 0.76 22.16
N ASP A 94 3.68 1.77 22.87
CA ASP A 94 2.93 1.65 24.12
C ASP A 94 1.41 1.44 23.90
N GLY A 95 0.97 1.30 22.64
CA GLY A 95 -0.41 1.01 22.27
C GLY A 95 -1.29 2.25 22.08
N HIS A 96 -0.74 3.46 22.23
CA HIS A 96 -1.50 4.68 21.97
C HIS A 96 -1.61 4.97 20.47
N TRP A 97 -2.80 5.39 20.04
CA TRP A 97 -3.05 5.87 18.69
C TRP A 97 -3.04 7.39 18.67
N SER A 98 -2.38 7.96 17.67
CA SER A 98 -2.41 9.39 17.38
C SER A 98 -2.81 9.60 15.93
N THR A 99 -3.59 10.65 15.67
CA THR A 99 -4.00 11.02 14.31
C THR A 99 -3.64 12.47 14.05
N GLY A 100 -3.19 12.74 12.82
CA GLY A 100 -2.88 14.08 12.33
C GLY A 100 -3.71 14.39 11.09
N LEU A 101 -4.27 15.59 11.03
CA LEU A 101 -5.03 16.06 9.87
C LEU A 101 -4.51 17.42 9.41
N VAL A 102 -4.29 17.56 8.11
CA VAL A 102 -3.99 18.83 7.45
C VAL A 102 -5.06 19.13 6.42
N LEU A 103 -5.76 20.24 6.65
CA LEU A 103 -6.79 20.78 5.76
C LEU A 103 -6.23 21.92 4.92
N ARG A 104 -6.43 21.88 3.60
CA ARG A 104 -5.99 22.90 2.64
C ARG A 104 -7.07 23.21 1.62
#